data_AF-A0A7S0DG26-F1
#
_entry.id   AF-A0A7S0DG26-F1
#
_cell.length_a   1.000
_cell.length_b   1.000
_cell.length_c   1.000
_cell.angle_alpha   90.00
_cell.angle_beta   90.00
_cell.angle_gamma   90.00
#
_symmetry.space_group_name_H-M   'P 1'
#
loop_
_entity.id
_entity.type
_entity.pdbx_description
1 polymer ?
#
loop_
_entity_poly.entity_id
_entity_poly.type
_entity_poly.pdbx_seq_one_letter_code
_entity_poly.pdbx_strand_id
1 'polypeptide(L)'
;MSDRKVGEAGIGKIDSEGSASGDKFRVAVPPKSAIGPRVAPTPASITRAYVIQGAGCLFVNGHYEKAQVVDGVQSYRKIGTNIMLHRYNNSGIRVWWIAEWAGVKKSGGDVVYYYFSLSSSRHPPLTDWRLDSPE
;
A
#
# COMPACT_ATOMS: atom_id res chain seq x y z
N MET A 1 25.58 -1.95 50.49
CA MET A 1 26.06 -0.57 50.33
C MET A 1 27.05 -0.57 49.18
N SER A 2 26.60 -0.16 48.00
CA SER A 2 27.48 -0.01 46.82
C SER A 2 26.96 1.16 46.00
N ASP A 3 27.68 2.26 46.09
CA ASP A 3 27.52 3.51 45.38
C ASP A 3 27.48 3.33 43.87
N ARG A 4 26.41 3.83 43.22
CA ARG A 4 26.41 4.07 41.78
C ARG A 4 26.69 5.54 41.51
N LYS A 5 27.88 5.76 40.96
CA LYS A 5 28.47 7.01 40.50
C LYS A 5 27.68 7.55 39.30
N VAL A 6 27.21 8.79 39.40
CA VAL A 6 26.55 9.55 38.33
C VAL A 6 27.64 10.11 37.41
N GLY A 7 27.52 9.85 36.10
CA GLY A 7 28.41 10.35 35.06
C GLY A 7 27.70 11.43 34.25
N GLU A 8 28.19 12.66 34.41
CA GLU A 8 27.78 13.89 33.75
C GLU A 8 28.80 14.23 32.63
N ALA A 9 28.34 14.58 31.42
CA ALA A 9 29.01 15.39 30.38
C ALA A 9 28.35 15.08 29.02
N GLY A 10 28.11 16.01 28.09
CA GLY A 10 28.48 17.42 28.03
C GLY A 10 27.72 18.07 26.87
N ILE A 11 27.40 19.34 27.04
CA ILE A 11 26.70 20.17 26.06
C ILE A 11 27.75 20.69 25.08
N GLY A 12 27.72 20.18 23.85
CA GLY A 12 28.55 20.66 22.75
C GLY A 12 28.09 22.04 22.30
N LYS A 13 29.00 23.02 22.38
CA LYS A 13 28.89 24.33 21.75
C LYS A 13 28.86 24.16 20.23
N ILE A 14 27.93 24.85 19.59
CA ILE A 14 27.89 25.01 18.13
C ILE A 14 28.40 26.42 17.81
N ASP A 15 29.56 26.46 17.21
CA ASP A 15 30.22 27.70 16.81
C ASP A 15 29.59 28.18 15.50
N SER A 16 29.20 29.45 15.49
CA SER A 16 28.58 30.15 14.36
C SER A 16 29.63 30.95 13.61
N GLU A 17 30.00 30.49 12.42
CA GLU A 17 30.69 31.26 11.37
C GLU A 17 30.04 30.82 10.05
N GLY A 18 29.49 31.68 9.19
CA GLY A 18 30.03 32.93 8.69
C GLY A 18 30.36 32.73 7.21
N SER A 19 29.44 33.06 6.30
CA SER A 19 29.81 33.51 4.93
C SER A 19 28.59 33.90 4.12
N ALA A 20 28.41 35.21 4.00
CA ALA A 20 27.64 35.82 2.93
C ALA A 20 28.45 35.68 1.62
N SER A 21 27.91 34.96 0.65
CA SER A 21 28.34 35.06 -0.75
C SER A 21 27.12 35.44 -1.58
N GLY A 22 27.11 36.70 -2.01
CA GLY A 22 26.11 37.25 -2.92
C GLY A 22 26.31 36.66 -4.31
N ASP A 23 25.55 35.62 -4.61
CA ASP A 23 25.44 35.09 -5.96
C ASP A 23 24.37 35.88 -6.73
N LYS A 24 24.81 36.53 -7.80
CA LYS A 24 23.96 37.33 -8.68
C LYS A 24 23.01 36.40 -9.43
N PHE A 25 21.77 36.29 -8.96
CA PHE A 25 20.67 35.72 -9.72
C PHE A 25 20.46 36.49 -11.02
N ARG A 26 21.13 36.06 -12.10
CA ARG A 26 20.70 36.37 -13.46
C ARG A 26 19.46 35.55 -13.72
N VAL A 27 18.31 36.21 -13.69
CA VAL A 27 17.04 35.66 -14.18
C VAL A 27 17.20 35.44 -15.69
N ALA A 28 17.62 34.24 -16.07
CA ALA A 28 17.51 33.79 -17.45
C ALA A 28 16.02 33.67 -17.77
N VAL A 29 15.53 34.54 -18.65
CA VAL A 29 14.20 34.39 -19.24
C VAL A 29 14.21 33.06 -19.99
N PRO A 30 13.37 32.08 -19.63
CA PRO A 30 13.34 30.82 -20.36
C PRO A 30 12.94 31.10 -21.81
N PRO A 31 13.59 30.47 -22.80
CA PRO A 31 13.09 30.53 -24.16
C PRO A 31 11.65 30.03 -24.17
N LYS A 32 10.82 30.72 -24.95
CA LYS A 32 9.41 30.40 -25.21
C LYS A 32 9.32 29.06 -25.94
N SER A 33 9.58 27.97 -25.23
CA SER A 33 9.51 26.62 -25.75
C SER A 33 8.07 26.32 -26.09
N ALA A 34 7.88 25.99 -27.37
CA ALA A 34 6.63 25.61 -27.98
C ALA A 34 5.84 24.65 -27.06
N ILE A 35 4.62 25.07 -26.72
CA ILE A 35 3.61 24.19 -26.14
C ILE A 35 3.25 23.22 -27.29
N GLY A 36 3.96 22.09 -27.35
CA GLY A 36 3.49 20.94 -28.11
C GLY A 36 2.09 20.55 -27.62
N PRO A 37 1.29 19.83 -28.42
CA PRO A 37 -0.06 19.45 -28.03
C PRO A 37 -0.02 18.79 -26.65
N ARG A 38 -0.66 19.45 -25.68
CA ARG A 38 -0.86 18.94 -24.34
C ARG A 38 -1.70 17.67 -24.49
N VAL A 39 -1.04 16.52 -24.56
CA VAL A 39 -1.70 15.22 -24.46
C VAL A 39 -2.45 15.25 -23.13
N ALA A 40 -3.77 15.36 -23.20
CA ALA A 40 -4.61 15.32 -22.02
C ALA A 40 -4.23 14.05 -21.23
N PRO A 41 -4.09 14.11 -19.90
CA PRO A 41 -3.85 12.91 -19.13
C PRO A 41 -5.01 11.96 -19.43
N THR A 42 -4.70 10.85 -20.12
CA THR A 42 -5.65 9.76 -20.34
C THR A 42 -6.25 9.43 -18.98
N PRO A 43 -7.60 9.44 -18.82
CA PRO A 43 -8.20 9.12 -17.54
C PRO A 43 -7.63 7.78 -17.11
N ALA A 44 -6.90 7.78 -15.98
CA ALA A 44 -6.34 6.56 -15.42
C ALA A 44 -7.50 5.58 -15.30
N SER A 45 -7.46 4.49 -16.08
CA SER A 45 -8.52 3.51 -16.14
C SER A 45 -8.82 3.07 -14.71
N ILE A 46 -9.94 3.55 -14.17
CA ILE A 46 -10.36 3.24 -12.80
C ILE A 46 -10.77 1.79 -12.87
N THR A 47 -9.86 0.88 -12.51
CA THR A 47 -10.18 -0.54 -12.49
C THR A 47 -11.33 -0.76 -11.52
N ARG A 48 -12.50 -1.08 -12.06
CA ARG A 48 -13.73 -1.25 -11.27
C ARG A 48 -13.90 -2.67 -10.74
N ALA A 49 -13.19 -3.63 -11.34
CA ALA A 49 -13.32 -5.03 -10.98
C ALA A 49 -12.06 -5.85 -11.31
N TYR A 50 -11.95 -7.01 -10.66
CA TYR A 50 -10.93 -8.02 -10.90
C TYR A 50 -11.58 -9.41 -11.00
N VAL A 51 -10.94 -10.29 -11.76
CA VAL A 51 -11.28 -11.71 -11.81
C VAL A 51 -10.14 -12.48 -11.17
N ILE A 52 -10.44 -13.26 -10.13
CA ILE A 52 -9.50 -14.19 -9.50
C ILE A 52 -9.78 -15.59 -10.01
N GLN A 53 -8.73 -16.23 -10.50
CA GLN A 53 -8.70 -17.64 -10.87
C GLN A 53 -7.51 -18.28 -10.15
N GLY A 54 -7.49 -19.62 -10.07
CA GLY A 54 -6.31 -20.34 -9.59
C GLY A 54 -5.96 -20.20 -8.11
N ALA A 55 -6.85 -19.66 -7.26
CA ALA A 55 -6.56 -19.48 -5.84
C ALA A 55 -6.58 -20.78 -5.00
N GLY A 56 -6.54 -21.95 -5.64
CA GLY A 56 -6.61 -23.27 -4.99
C GLY A 56 -7.96 -23.62 -4.34
N CYS A 57 -8.88 -22.65 -4.25
CA CYS A 57 -10.20 -22.83 -3.65
C CYS A 57 -11.28 -22.20 -4.53
N LEU A 58 -12.28 -23.00 -4.91
CA LEU A 58 -13.38 -22.57 -5.77
C LEU A 58 -14.24 -21.48 -5.13
N PHE A 59 -14.28 -21.42 -3.80
CA PHE A 59 -15.07 -20.43 -3.07
C PHE A 59 -14.54 -19.00 -3.24
N VAL A 60 -13.22 -18.83 -3.32
CA VAL A 60 -12.57 -17.51 -3.48
C VAL A 60 -12.39 -17.08 -4.92
N ASN A 61 -12.37 -18.03 -5.88
CA ASN A 61 -12.33 -17.70 -7.30
C ASN A 61 -13.63 -16.97 -7.72
N GLY A 62 -13.52 -15.97 -8.59
CA GLY A 62 -14.68 -15.25 -9.13
C GLY A 62 -14.43 -13.77 -9.42
N HIS A 63 -15.52 -13.03 -9.59
CA HIS A 63 -15.52 -11.61 -9.92
C HIS A 63 -15.62 -10.74 -8.67
N TYR A 64 -14.68 -9.81 -8.52
CA TYR A 64 -14.56 -8.89 -7.42
C TYR A 64 -14.78 -7.47 -7.92
N GLU A 65 -15.71 -6.75 -7.31
CA GLU A 65 -16.02 -5.36 -7.65
C GLU A 65 -15.49 -4.42 -6.60
N LYS A 66 -15.10 -3.21 -7.02
CA LYS A 66 -14.64 -2.17 -6.11
C LYS A 66 -15.70 -1.92 -5.03
N ALA A 67 -15.31 -2.08 -3.77
CA ALA A 67 -16.19 -1.89 -2.63
C ALA A 67 -15.80 -0.62 -1.88
N GLN A 68 -15.27 -0.75 -0.68
CA GLN A 68 -14.91 0.35 0.22
C GLN A 68 -13.39 0.50 0.37
N VAL A 69 -12.96 1.55 1.05
CA VAL A 69 -11.58 1.69 1.52
C VAL A 69 -11.58 1.32 3.01
N VAL A 70 -10.73 0.37 3.40
CA VAL A 70 -10.59 -0.11 4.79
C VAL A 70 -9.14 0.14 5.20
N ASP A 71 -8.93 0.89 6.28
CA ASP A 71 -7.59 1.26 6.78
C ASP A 71 -6.68 1.87 5.70
N GLY A 72 -7.26 2.71 4.83
CA GLY A 72 -6.54 3.35 3.72
C GLY A 72 -6.23 2.41 2.55
N VAL A 73 -6.69 1.15 2.59
CA VAL A 73 -6.52 0.16 1.54
C VAL A 73 -7.80 -0.04 0.76
N GLN A 74 -7.70 0.03 -0.57
CA GLN A 74 -8.83 -0.27 -1.45
C GLN A 74 -9.20 -1.75 -1.33
N SER A 75 -10.46 -2.01 -0.98
CA SER A 75 -11.05 -3.34 -0.98
C SER A 75 -11.93 -3.57 -2.21
N TYR A 76 -12.05 -4.84 -2.59
CA TYR A 76 -12.92 -5.32 -3.65
C TYR A 76 -13.74 -6.48 -3.09
N ARG A 77 -15.04 -6.49 -3.31
CA ARG A 77 -15.95 -7.52 -2.78
C ARG A 77 -16.33 -8.49 -3.88
N LYS A 78 -16.30 -9.78 -3.60
CA LYS A 78 -16.85 -10.78 -4.49
C LYS A 78 -18.38 -10.66 -4.53
N ILE A 79 -18.94 -10.57 -5.73
CA ILE A 79 -20.40 -10.39 -5.91
C ILE A 79 -21.16 -11.52 -5.20
N GLY A 80 -22.15 -11.14 -4.39
CA GLY A 80 -23.04 -12.09 -3.71
C GLY A 80 -22.43 -12.82 -2.50
N THR A 81 -21.21 -12.48 -2.07
CA THR A 81 -20.57 -13.10 -0.90
C THR A 81 -20.03 -12.04 0.08
N ASN A 82 -19.47 -12.47 1.20
CA ASN A 82 -18.74 -11.59 2.13
C ASN A 82 -17.22 -11.62 1.90
N ILE A 83 -16.76 -12.20 0.79
CA ILE A 83 -15.32 -12.32 0.52
C ILE A 83 -14.80 -10.99 -0.03
N MET A 84 -13.68 -10.54 0.54
CA MET A 84 -13.02 -9.29 0.22
C MET A 84 -11.61 -9.57 -0.27
N LEU A 85 -11.18 -8.83 -1.28
CA LEU A 85 -9.84 -8.78 -1.84
C LEU A 85 -9.25 -7.41 -1.50
N HIS A 86 -8.05 -7.40 -0.95
CA HIS A 86 -7.33 -6.20 -0.54
C HIS A 86 -5.97 -6.14 -1.20
N ARG A 87 -5.45 -4.92 -1.39
CA ARG A 87 -4.09 -4.68 -1.88
C ARG A 87 -3.29 -3.88 -0.86
N TYR A 88 -2.50 -4.58 -0.05
CA TYR A 88 -1.61 -3.97 0.93
C TYR A 88 -0.28 -3.59 0.28
N ASN A 89 0.34 -2.53 0.80
CA ASN A 89 1.72 -2.19 0.51
C ASN A 89 2.49 -2.27 1.83
N ASN A 90 3.28 -3.33 2.00
CA ASN A 90 4.13 -3.51 3.16
C ASN A 90 5.59 -3.27 2.74
N SER A 91 6.15 -2.13 3.13
CA SER A 91 7.58 -1.82 2.91
C SER A 91 8.05 -1.93 1.45
N GLY A 92 7.19 -1.54 0.50
CA GLY A 92 7.46 -1.62 -0.94
C GLY A 92 7.04 -2.94 -1.59
N ILE A 93 6.72 -3.95 -0.79
CA ILE A 93 6.16 -5.22 -1.25
C ILE A 93 4.64 -5.08 -1.30
N ARG A 94 4.08 -5.25 -2.50
CA ARG A 94 2.63 -5.29 -2.70
C ARG A 94 2.14 -6.71 -2.41
N VAL A 95 1.16 -6.80 -1.52
CA VAL A 95 0.54 -8.05 -1.10
C VAL A 95 -0.93 -8.00 -1.46
N TRP A 96 -1.39 -9.02 -2.17
CA TRP A 96 -2.81 -9.25 -2.37
C TRP A 96 -3.32 -10.23 -1.33
N TRP A 97 -4.45 -9.89 -0.70
CA TRP A 97 -5.01 -10.68 0.38
C TRP A 97 -6.51 -10.86 0.18
N ILE A 98 -6.98 -12.11 0.22
CA ILE A 98 -8.39 -12.48 0.19
C ILE A 98 -8.80 -12.95 1.59
N ALA A 99 -9.89 -12.39 2.11
CA ALA A 99 -10.45 -12.74 3.42
C ALA A 99 -11.99 -12.71 3.41
N GLU A 100 -12.65 -13.50 4.26
CA GLU A 100 -14.09 -13.35 4.52
C GLU A 100 -14.31 -12.20 5.52
N TRP A 101 -15.14 -11.23 5.12
CA TRP A 101 -15.59 -10.15 5.99
C TRP A 101 -16.60 -10.70 7.00
N ALA A 102 -16.13 -10.99 8.22
CA ALA A 102 -16.97 -11.35 9.34
C ALA A 102 -17.71 -10.11 9.87
N GLY A 103 -18.77 -9.69 9.18
CA GLY A 103 -19.55 -8.48 9.52
C GLY A 103 -20.19 -8.49 10.91
N VAL A 104 -20.24 -9.64 11.58
CA VAL A 104 -20.56 -9.83 13.00
C VAL A 104 -19.86 -11.14 13.36
N LYS A 105 -19.16 -11.22 14.51
CA LYS A 105 -18.55 -12.48 14.98
C LYS A 105 -19.59 -13.61 14.86
N LYS A 106 -19.39 -14.58 13.97
CA LYS A 106 -20.15 -15.83 14.03
C LYS A 106 -19.81 -16.46 15.37
N SER A 107 -20.79 -16.58 16.27
CA SER A 107 -20.64 -17.35 17.51
C SER A 107 -20.33 -18.79 17.13
N GLY A 108 -19.05 -19.17 17.19
CA GLY A 108 -18.52 -20.37 16.56
C GLY A 108 -17.40 -19.93 15.62
N GLY A 109 -16.25 -19.57 16.22
CA GLY A 109 -15.14 -18.84 15.60
C GLY A 109 -14.34 -19.63 14.57
N ASP A 110 -15.02 -20.21 13.58
CA ASP A 110 -14.37 -20.97 12.53
C ASP A 110 -14.47 -20.33 11.14
N VAL A 111 -13.26 -20.23 10.60
CA VAL A 111 -12.78 -19.95 9.26
C VAL A 111 -12.94 -18.54 8.72
N VAL A 112 -11.90 -17.75 9.00
CA VAL A 112 -11.50 -16.66 8.12
C VAL A 112 -10.47 -17.23 7.15
N TYR A 113 -10.89 -17.59 5.93
CA TYR A 113 -9.95 -18.05 4.91
C TYR A 113 -9.05 -16.90 4.50
N TYR A 114 -7.75 -17.00 4.79
CA TYR A 114 -6.76 -16.00 4.38
C TYR A 114 -5.94 -16.57 3.23
N TYR A 115 -6.13 -16.04 2.01
CA TYR A 115 -5.23 -16.34 0.89
C TYR A 115 -4.39 -15.13 0.59
N PHE A 116 -3.08 -15.29 0.48
CA PHE A 116 -2.19 -14.19 0.09
C PHE A 116 -1.34 -14.54 -1.11
N SER A 117 -0.93 -13.51 -1.82
CA SER A 117 0.09 -13.62 -2.85
C SER A 117 0.92 -12.35 -2.91
N LEU A 118 2.24 -12.54 -2.99
CA LEU A 118 3.20 -11.47 -3.14
C LEU A 118 3.28 -11.11 -4.62
N SER A 119 2.95 -9.88 -4.98
CA SER A 119 3.02 -9.46 -6.37
C SER A 119 3.33 -7.98 -6.48
N SER A 120 4.38 -7.63 -7.22
CA SER A 120 4.67 -6.23 -7.58
C SER A 120 3.62 -5.63 -8.53
N SER A 121 2.75 -6.45 -9.11
CA SER A 121 1.71 -6.04 -10.05
C SER A 121 0.66 -5.13 -9.41
N ARG A 122 0.06 -4.26 -10.25
CA ARG A 122 -1.13 -3.48 -9.89
C ARG A 122 -2.42 -4.30 -9.98
N HIS A 123 -2.34 -5.52 -10.50
CA HIS A 123 -3.43 -6.48 -10.63
C HIS A 123 -3.19 -7.66 -9.69
N PRO A 124 -4.25 -8.29 -9.17
CA PRO A 124 -4.11 -9.51 -8.39
C PRO A 124 -3.53 -10.61 -9.29
N PRO A 125 -2.68 -11.49 -8.73
CA PRO A 125 -2.13 -12.60 -9.47
C PRO A 125 -3.23 -13.62 -9.80
N LEU A 126 -3.09 -14.26 -10.96
CA LEU A 126 -4.02 -15.29 -11.43
C LEU A 126 -3.64 -16.69 -10.92
N THR A 127 -2.48 -16.82 -10.27
CA THR A 127 -1.89 -18.06 -9.75
C THR A 127 -1.12 -17.74 -8.46
N ASP A 128 -0.51 -18.76 -7.84
CA ASP A 128 0.42 -18.60 -6.71
C ASP A 128 -0.21 -18.00 -5.44
N TRP A 129 -1.50 -18.25 -5.24
CA TRP A 129 -2.17 -17.98 -3.98
C TRP A 129 -1.77 -19.02 -2.95
N ARG A 130 -1.38 -18.57 -1.76
CA ARG A 130 -1.04 -19.44 -0.63
C ARG A 130 -2.10 -19.28 0.44
N LEU A 131 -2.50 -20.41 1.01
CA LEU A 131 -3.34 -20.42 2.20
C LEU A 131 -2.46 -20.01 3.38
N ASP A 132 -2.86 -18.94 4.07
CA ASP A 132 -2.33 -18.57 5.38
C ASP A 132 -3.16 -19.32 6.41
N SER A 133 -2.77 -20.58 6.66
CA SER A 133 -3.36 -21.35 7.76
C SER A 133 -2.71 -20.88 9.06
N PRO A 134 -3.48 -20.52 10.10
CA PRO A 134 -2.93 -20.46 11.45
C PRO A 134 -2.51 -21.88 11.85
N GLU A 135 -1.26 -22.05 12.26
CA GLU A 135 -0.78 -23.28 12.92
C GLU A 135 -1.48 -23.53 14.26
#